data_AF-A0A8C9DVB4-F1
#
_entry.id   AF-A0A8C9DVB4-F1
#
_cell.length_a   1.000
_cell.length_b   1.000
_cell.length_c   1.000
_cell.angle_alpha   90.00
_cell.angle_beta   90.00
_cell.angle_gamma   90.00
#
_symmetry.space_group_name_H-M   'P 1'
#
loop_
_entity.id
_entity.type
_entity.pdbx_description
1 polymer ?
#
loop_
_entity_poly.entity_id
_entity_poly.type
_entity_poly.pdbx_seq_one_letter_code
_entity_poly.pdbx_strand_id
1 'polypeptide(L)'
;MRSETAVCSSRATVMLYDDGNKRWLPAGTGPQAFSRVQIYHNPTANSFRVVGRKMQPDQQVVINCAIVRGVKYNQAWLQPLLEPNSGKSASRRRPQGGPWPPKLRAAEAQAGGSWKR
;
A
#
# COMPACT_ATOMS: atom_id res chain seq x y z
N MET A 1 0.25 -17.03 -26.64
CA MET A 1 0.22 -16.96 -25.16
C MET A 1 -0.08 -15.53 -24.76
N ARG A 2 -1.00 -15.29 -23.82
CA ARG A 2 -1.28 -13.92 -23.35
C ARG A 2 -0.29 -13.55 -22.25
N SER A 3 0.44 -12.45 -22.45
CA SER A 3 1.33 -11.89 -21.44
C SER A 3 0.54 -11.30 -20.28
N GLU A 4 1.18 -11.18 -19.13
CA GLU A 4 0.60 -10.51 -17.97
C GLU A 4 0.37 -9.02 -18.25
N THR A 5 -0.77 -8.48 -17.81
CA THR A 5 -1.15 -7.08 -18.05
C THR A 5 -1.37 -6.34 -16.74
N ALA A 6 -0.98 -5.06 -16.70
CA ALA A 6 -1.27 -4.20 -15.56
C ALA A 6 -2.75 -3.80 -15.58
N VAL A 7 -3.47 -4.06 -14.49
CA VAL A 7 -4.90 -3.76 -14.33
C VAL A 7 -5.09 -2.37 -13.74
N CYS A 8 -4.26 -2.02 -12.75
CA CYS A 8 -4.28 -0.70 -12.14
C CYS A 8 -2.88 -0.29 -11.68
N SER A 9 -2.67 1.01 -11.54
CA SER A 9 -1.44 1.61 -11.05
C SER A 9 -1.79 2.63 -9.97
N SER A 10 -0.96 2.69 -8.95
CA SER A 10 -1.04 3.68 -7.89
C SER A 10 0.36 4.16 -7.53
N ARG A 11 0.44 5.33 -6.91
CA ARG A 11 1.66 5.86 -6.31
C ARG A 11 1.52 5.67 -4.81
N ALA A 12 2.49 5.05 -4.16
CA ALA A 12 2.45 4.88 -2.70
C ALA A 12 3.85 4.68 -2.13
N THR A 13 4.05 5.02 -0.86
CA THR A 13 5.17 4.47 -0.10
C THR A 13 4.80 3.06 0.37
N VAL A 14 5.72 2.10 0.18
CA VAL A 14 5.51 0.70 0.57
C VAL A 14 6.17 0.46 1.93
N MET A 15 5.41 -0.12 2.85
CA MET A 15 5.83 -0.43 4.21
C MET A 15 5.64 -1.91 4.51
N LEU A 16 6.58 -2.51 5.23
CA LEU A 16 6.47 -3.84 5.82
C LEU A 16 6.18 -3.69 7.32
N TYR A 17 5.33 -4.55 7.86
CA TYR A 17 5.08 -4.58 9.29
C TYR A 17 6.04 -5.58 9.94
N ASP A 18 6.78 -5.12 10.93
CA ASP A 18 7.64 -5.95 11.78
C ASP A 18 6.85 -6.35 13.02
N ASP A 19 6.45 -7.63 13.09
CA ASP A 19 5.66 -8.17 14.19
C ASP A 19 6.44 -8.20 15.51
N GLY A 20 7.77 -8.34 15.48
CA GLY A 20 8.60 -8.37 16.68
C GLY A 20 8.62 -7.03 17.40
N ASN A 21 8.80 -5.96 16.63
CA ASN A 21 8.83 -4.59 17.15
C ASN A 21 7.48 -3.85 17.04
N LYS A 22 6.44 -4.52 16.54
CA LYS A 22 5.08 -3.99 16.32
C LYS A 22 5.04 -2.66 15.56
N ARG A 23 5.95 -2.47 14.61
CA ARG A 23 6.15 -1.20 13.90
C ARG A 23 6.15 -1.39 12.40
N TRP A 24 5.84 -0.31 11.68
CA TRP A 24 6.03 -0.25 10.23
C TRP A 24 7.46 0.14 9.90
N LEU A 25 8.04 -0.54 8.92
CA LEU A 25 9.37 -0.28 8.37
C LEU A 25 9.27 0.01 6.85
N PRO A 26 10.11 0.90 6.31
CA PRO A 26 10.15 1.14 4.87
C PRO A 26 10.58 -0.12 4.12
N ALA A 27 9.92 -0.42 3.00
CA ALA A 27 10.28 -1.54 2.15
C ALA A 27 11.46 -1.20 1.21
N GLY A 28 12.32 -2.18 0.97
CA GLY A 28 13.53 -2.05 0.14
C GLY A 28 14.73 -1.48 0.91
N THR A 29 15.81 -1.21 0.18
CA THR A 29 17.05 -0.66 0.72
C THR A 29 17.08 0.86 0.61
N GLY A 30 17.74 1.53 1.55
CA GLY A 30 17.88 2.99 1.54
C GLY A 30 16.63 3.73 2.05
N PRO A 31 16.56 5.05 1.83
CA PRO A 31 15.51 5.88 2.40
C PRO A 31 14.13 5.54 1.83
N GLN A 32 13.10 5.93 2.60
CA GLN A 32 11.71 5.82 2.16
C GLN A 32 11.47 6.72 0.95
N ALA A 33 10.90 6.15 -0.10
CA ALA A 33 10.58 6.85 -1.33
C ALA A 33 9.24 6.38 -1.89
N PHE A 34 8.63 7.22 -2.73
CA PHE A 34 7.46 6.83 -3.48
C PHE A 34 7.77 5.68 -4.44
N SER A 35 6.82 4.77 -4.55
CA SER A 35 6.87 3.64 -5.44
C SER A 35 5.68 3.67 -6.37
N ARG A 36 5.88 3.21 -7.61
CA ARG A 36 4.78 2.86 -8.51
C ARG A 36 4.36 1.44 -8.17
N VAL A 37 3.15 1.30 -7.65
CA VAL A 37 2.56 0.00 -7.28
C VAL A 37 1.51 -0.37 -8.32
N GLN A 38 1.66 -1.54 -8.91
CA GLN A 38 0.80 -2.04 -9.96
C GLN A 38 0.23 -3.40 -9.57
N ILE A 39 -1.03 -3.61 -9.92
CA ILE A 39 -1.63 -4.94 -9.88
C ILE A 39 -1.57 -5.50 -11.29
N TYR A 40 -1.04 -6.71 -11.41
CA TYR A 40 -0.94 -7.44 -12.65
C TYR A 40 -1.89 -8.64 -12.66
N HIS A 41 -2.46 -8.94 -13.83
CA HIS A 41 -3.30 -10.11 -14.08
C HIS A 41 -2.64 -11.04 -15.08
N ASN A 42 -2.49 -12.31 -14.70
CA ASN A 42 -2.10 -13.38 -15.60
C ASN A 42 -3.36 -14.13 -16.04
N PRO A 43 -3.85 -13.93 -17.27
CA PRO A 43 -5.06 -14.59 -17.75
C PRO A 43 -4.90 -16.10 -17.96
N THR A 44 -3.66 -16.60 -18.12
CA THR A 44 -3.39 -18.03 -18.31
C THR A 44 -3.62 -18.82 -17.03
N ALA A 45 -3.18 -18.28 -15.89
CA ALA A 45 -3.36 -18.89 -14.58
C ALA A 45 -4.56 -18.31 -13.80
N ASN A 46 -5.25 -17.33 -14.38
CA ASN A 46 -6.24 -16.48 -13.73
C ASN A 46 -5.81 -16.01 -12.32
N SER A 47 -4.56 -15.54 -12.23
CA SER A 47 -3.93 -15.12 -10.98
C SER A 47 -3.60 -13.64 -11.01
N PHE A 48 -3.57 -13.02 -9.84
CA PHE A 48 -3.17 -11.62 -9.67
C PHE A 48 -1.92 -11.50 -8.82
N ARG A 49 -1.11 -10.48 -9.07
CA ARG A 49 0.01 -10.11 -8.19
C ARG A 49 0.14 -8.61 -8.06
N VAL A 50 0.66 -8.18 -6.92
CA VAL A 50 1.08 -6.80 -6.70
C VAL A 50 2.58 -6.70 -6.91
N VAL A 51 3.01 -5.71 -7.70
CA VAL A 51 4.41 -5.38 -7.92
C VAL A 51 4.58 -3.89 -7.66
N GLY A 52 5.48 -3.53 -6.76
CA GLY A 52 5.84 -2.15 -6.48
C GLY A 52 7.32 -1.92 -6.72
N ARG A 53 7.64 -0.86 -7.47
CA ARG A 53 9.01 -0.43 -7.74
C ARG A 53 9.21 1.00 -7.27
N LYS A 54 10.35 1.29 -6.62
CA LYS A 54 10.70 2.66 -6.27
C LYS A 54 10.74 3.53 -7.53
N MET A 55 10.22 4.75 -7.43
CA MET A 55 10.32 5.75 -8.49
C MET A 55 11.70 6.41 -8.47
N GLN A 56 12.73 5.58 -8.56
CA GLN A 56 14.16 5.93 -8.57
C GLN A 56 14.82 5.23 -9.76
N PRO A 57 16.01 5.66 -10.21
CA PRO A 57 16.67 5.10 -11.38
C PRO A 57 16.91 3.58 -11.30
N ASP A 58 17.15 3.07 -10.09
CA ASP A 58 17.37 1.65 -9.81
C ASP A 58 16.09 0.80 -9.94
N GLN A 59 14.92 1.45 -9.98
CA GLN A 59 13.59 0.83 -9.99
C GLN A 59 13.46 -0.34 -9.01
N GLN A 60 14.04 -0.20 -7.81
CA GLN A 60 14.10 -1.29 -6.84
C GLN A 60 12.72 -1.89 -6.59
N VAL A 61 12.60 -3.22 -6.70
CA VAL A 61 11.39 -3.95 -6.36
C VAL A 61 11.23 -3.96 -4.83
N VAL A 62 10.19 -3.30 -4.33
CA VAL A 62 9.87 -3.20 -2.89
C VAL A 62 8.74 -4.12 -2.46
N ILE A 63 7.93 -4.59 -3.41
CA ILE A 63 6.93 -5.62 -3.19
C ILE A 63 6.74 -6.41 -4.49
N ASN A 64 6.70 -7.73 -4.38
CA ASN A 64 6.34 -8.65 -5.46
C ASN A 64 5.65 -9.84 -4.81
N CYS A 65 4.32 -9.84 -4.81
CA CYS A 65 3.54 -10.84 -4.08
C CYS A 65 2.27 -11.23 -4.83
N ALA A 66 1.98 -12.53 -4.85
CA ALA A 66 0.72 -13.04 -5.40
C ALA A 66 -0.47 -12.65 -4.49
N ILE A 67 -1.56 -12.23 -5.12
CA ILE A 67 -2.83 -11.97 -4.43
C ILE A 67 -3.62 -13.28 -4.45
N VAL A 68 -3.56 -14.00 -3.32
CA VAL A 68 -4.31 -15.24 -3.14
C VAL A 68 -5.74 -14.94 -2.69
N ARG A 69 -6.65 -15.87 -2.98
CA ARG A 69 -8.05 -15.75 -2.53
C ARG A 69 -8.10 -15.72 -1.00
N GLY A 70 -9.01 -14.92 -0.45
CA GLY A 70 -9.16 -14.76 1.00
C GLY A 70 -8.22 -13.73 1.64
N VAL A 71 -7.32 -13.08 0.88
CA VAL A 71 -6.60 -11.89 1.37
C VAL A 71 -7.61 -10.78 1.64
N LYS A 72 -7.59 -10.27 2.89
CA LYS A 72 -8.39 -9.11 3.28
C LYS A 72 -7.56 -7.85 3.08
N TYR A 73 -8.08 -6.92 2.28
CA TYR A 73 -7.47 -5.62 2.10
C TYR A 73 -8.08 -4.65 3.12
N ASN A 74 -7.25 -4.12 4.01
CA ASN A 74 -7.69 -3.20 5.06
C ASN A 74 -7.30 -1.77 4.69
N GLN A 75 -8.30 -0.91 4.47
CA GLN A 75 -8.04 0.50 4.23
C GLN A 75 -7.75 1.20 5.57
N ALA A 76 -6.49 1.57 5.79
CA ALA A 76 -6.06 2.31 6.97
C ALA A 76 -5.71 3.76 6.59
N TRP A 77 -6.48 4.71 7.08
CA TRP A 77 -6.24 6.13 6.86
C TRP A 77 -5.06 6.62 7.73
N LEU A 78 -4.24 7.53 7.21
CA LEU A 78 -3.36 8.34 8.05
C LEU A 78 -4.22 9.33 8.83
N GLN A 79 -4.00 9.46 10.14
CA GLN A 79 -4.07 10.81 10.70
C GLN A 79 -3.00 11.62 9.97
N PRO A 80 -3.35 12.75 9.31
CA PRO A 80 -2.32 13.64 8.81
C PRO A 80 -1.46 14.02 10.01
N LEU A 81 -0.14 13.88 9.88
CA LEU A 81 0.76 14.62 10.74
C LEU A 81 0.55 16.08 10.36
N LEU A 82 -0.50 16.70 10.92
CA LEU A 82 -0.69 18.14 10.87
C LEU A 82 0.60 18.71 11.44
N GLU A 83 1.26 19.52 10.64
CA GLU A 83 2.40 20.31 11.11
C GLU A 83 2.02 21.01 12.43
N PRO A 84 2.97 21.24 13.35
CA PRO A 84 2.66 21.67 14.73
C PRO A 84 1.93 23.01 14.89
N ASN A 85 1.44 23.65 13.82
CA ASN A 85 1.04 25.04 13.84
C ASN A 85 -0.32 25.37 13.19
N SER A 86 -1.30 24.47 13.25
CA SER A 86 -2.70 24.87 13.09
C SER A 86 -3.51 24.42 14.29
N GLY A 87 -3.89 25.38 15.13
CA GLY A 87 -4.64 25.21 16.37
C GLY A 87 -6.08 24.69 16.20
N LYS A 88 -6.29 23.68 15.35
CA LYS A 88 -7.57 23.03 15.15
C LYS A 88 -7.55 21.67 15.83
N SER A 89 -8.04 21.64 17.07
CA SER A 89 -8.27 20.42 17.84
C SER A 89 -9.38 19.61 17.19
N ALA A 90 -9.01 18.59 16.40
CA ALA A 90 -9.95 17.62 15.85
C ALA A 90 -10.24 16.55 16.92
N SER A 91 -11.19 16.87 17.81
CA SER A 91 -11.80 15.88 18.71
C SER A 91 -12.71 14.96 17.90
N ARG A 92 -12.37 13.66 17.83
CA ARG A 92 -13.29 12.55 18.15
C ARG A 92 -12.61 11.16 18.09
N ARG A 93 -12.42 10.64 19.31
CA ARG A 93 -12.44 9.24 19.81
C ARG A 93 -11.88 8.11 18.91
N ARG A 94 -10.73 7.56 19.35
CA ARG A 94 -10.31 6.17 19.11
C ARG A 94 -11.43 5.19 19.48
N PRO A 95 -11.74 4.17 18.66
CA PRO A 95 -12.29 2.93 19.20
C PRO A 95 -11.18 2.28 20.05
N GLN A 96 -11.41 2.17 21.35
CA GLN A 96 -10.53 1.41 22.23
C GLN A 96 -10.81 -0.08 22.01
N GLY A 97 -9.77 -0.85 21.67
CA GLY A 97 -9.79 -2.31 21.71
C GLY A 97 -9.61 -3.02 20.36
N GLY A 98 -8.49 -3.74 20.21
CA GLY A 98 -8.31 -4.81 19.21
C GLY A 98 -7.15 -4.58 18.23
N PRO A 99 -6.33 -5.63 17.93
CA PRO A 99 -5.25 -5.53 16.95
C PRO A 99 -5.83 -5.45 15.54
N TRP A 100 -5.28 -4.56 14.71
CA TRP A 100 -5.66 -4.45 13.30
C TRP A 100 -5.13 -5.66 12.51
N PRO A 101 -5.91 -6.26 11.58
CA PRO A 101 -5.42 -7.39 10.80
C PRO A 101 -4.38 -6.93 9.76
N PRO A 102 -3.50 -7.84 9.31
CA PRO A 102 -2.26 -7.48 8.67
C PRO A 102 -2.45 -7.15 7.17
N LYS A 103 -1.50 -6.35 6.67
CA LYS A 103 -1.05 -6.20 5.27
C LYS A 103 -1.59 -4.99 4.49
N LEU A 104 -0.62 -4.17 4.04
CA LEU A 104 -0.66 -3.04 3.12
C LEU A 104 -1.29 -1.73 3.63
N ARG A 105 -0.42 -0.85 4.13
CA ARG A 105 -0.70 0.59 4.20
C ARG A 105 -0.13 1.24 2.94
N ALA A 106 -0.99 1.73 2.05
CA ALA A 106 -0.61 2.60 0.95
C ALA A 106 -0.84 4.06 1.36
N ALA A 107 0.22 4.86 1.42
CA ALA A 107 0.08 6.31 1.53
C ALA A 107 -0.24 6.88 0.13
N GLU A 108 -1.46 7.41 0.01
CA GLU A 108 -1.95 8.27 -1.08
C GLU A 108 -2.06 7.69 -2.50
N ALA A 109 -3.17 6.98 -2.76
CA ALA A 109 -3.64 6.79 -4.13
C ALA A 109 -4.42 8.04 -4.59
N GLN A 110 -3.83 8.87 -5.46
CA GLN A 110 -4.62 9.68 -6.39
C GLN A 110 -5.33 8.73 -7.36
N ALA A 111 -6.46 8.19 -6.93
CA ALA A 111 -7.33 7.38 -7.77
C ALA A 111 -8.13 8.32 -8.67
N GLY A 112 -7.56 8.70 -9.80
CA GLY A 112 -8.34 9.17 -10.94
C GLY A 112 -9.11 7.98 -11.52
N GLY A 113 -10.35 7.77 -11.08
CA GLY A 113 -11.20 6.72 -11.62
C GLY A 113 -12.33 6.32 -10.67
N SER A 114 -13.56 6.68 -11.06
CA SER A 114 -14.80 6.33 -10.37
C SER A 114 -15.00 4.81 -10.31
N TRP A 115 -14.94 4.23 -9.12
CA TRP A 115 -15.37 2.85 -8.88
C TRP A 115 -16.90 2.86 -8.73
N LYS A 116 -17.63 2.44 -9.77
CA LYS A 116 -19.04 2.04 -9.62
C LYS A 116 -19.09 0.58 -9.17
N ARG A 117 -19.97 0.35 -8.20
CA ARG A 117 -20.26 -0.93 -7.54
C ARG A 117 -21.07 -1.84 -8.46
#